data_AF-A0A5S3YEP3-F1
#
_entry.id   AF-A0A5S3YEP3-F1
#
_cell.length_a   1.000
_cell.length_b   1.000
_cell.length_c   1.000
_cell.angle_alpha   90.00
_cell.angle_beta   90.00
_cell.angle_gamma   90.00
#
_symmetry.space_group_name_H-M   'P 1'
#
loop_
_entity.id
_entity.type
_entity.pdbx_description
1 polymer ?
#
loop_
_entity_poly.entity_id
_entity_poly.type
_entity_poly.pdbx_seq_one_letter_code
_entity_poly.pdbx_strand_id
1 'polypeptide(L)'
;DIRDAVHLAKERLMQGKRTLLFVDEVHRFNKSQQDAFLPHIEDGTFIFIGATTENPSFALNNAILSRARVYMLKALTDSEL
;
A
#
# COMPACT_ATOMS: atom_id res chain seq x y z
N ASP A 1 -9.82 -2.44 -11.59
CA ASP A 1 -9.27 -2.66 -10.23
C ASP A 1 -8.31 -1.59 -9.74
N ILE A 2 -6.98 -1.66 -9.94
CA ILE A 2 -6.06 -0.63 -9.37
C ILE A 2 -6.25 0.74 -10.03
N ARG A 3 -6.35 0.79 -11.36
CA ARG A 3 -6.55 2.05 -12.10
C ARG A 3 -7.84 2.75 -11.71
N ASP A 4 -8.91 1.98 -11.49
CA ASP A 4 -10.21 2.52 -11.06
C ASP A 4 -10.14 3.04 -9.63
N ALA A 5 -9.45 2.31 -8.73
CA ALA A 5 -9.20 2.76 -7.36
C ALA A 5 -8.39 4.07 -7.32
N VAL A 6 -7.37 4.20 -8.17
CA VAL A 6 -6.60 5.44 -8.35
C VAL A 6 -7.51 6.57 -8.84
N HIS A 7 -8.33 6.31 -9.85
CA HIS A 7 -9.22 7.31 -10.42
C HIS A 7 -10.21 7.84 -9.37
N LEU A 8 -10.87 6.95 -8.64
CA LEU A 8 -11.77 7.30 -7.55
C LEU A 8 -11.06 8.07 -6.42
N ALA A 9 -9.82 7.68 -6.10
CA ALA A 9 -9.03 8.39 -5.09
C ALA A 9 -8.72 9.84 -5.52
N LYS A 10 -8.44 10.07 -6.81
CA LYS A 10 -8.24 11.43 -7.36
C LYS A 10 -9.51 12.26 -7.29
N GLU A 11 -10.65 11.72 -7.66
CA GLU A 11 -11.94 12.42 -7.55
C GLU A 11 -12.24 12.82 -6.10
N ARG A 12 -12.00 11.89 -5.16
CA ARG A 12 -12.15 12.16 -3.72
C ARG A 12 -11.20 13.26 -3.25
N LEU A 13 -9.94 13.24 -3.70
CA LEU A 13 -8.97 14.28 -3.36
C LEU A 13 -9.42 15.66 -3.83
N MET A 14 -9.99 15.76 -5.04
CA MET A 14 -10.57 17.02 -5.56
C MET A 14 -11.74 17.53 -4.71
N GLN A 15 -12.45 16.63 -4.02
CA GLN A 15 -13.49 16.96 -3.04
C GLN A 15 -12.92 17.23 -1.63
N GLY A 16 -11.60 17.31 -1.46
CA GLY A 16 -10.93 17.48 -0.17
C GLY A 16 -10.94 16.23 0.72
N LYS A 17 -11.33 15.07 0.19
CA LYS A 17 -11.40 13.80 0.94
C LYS A 17 -10.13 12.99 0.73
N ARG A 18 -9.47 12.64 1.83
CA ARG A 18 -8.32 11.71 1.81
C ARG A 18 -8.82 10.28 1.56
N THR A 19 -8.02 9.52 0.82
CA THR A 19 -8.29 8.10 0.53
C THR A 19 -7.17 7.24 1.09
N LEU A 20 -7.51 6.10 1.69
CA LEU A 20 -6.57 5.06 2.06
C LEU A 20 -6.74 3.90 1.07
N LEU A 21 -5.65 3.51 0.42
CA LEU A 21 -5.60 2.35 -0.46
C LEU A 21 -4.95 1.19 0.31
N PHE A 22 -5.76 0.19 0.65
CA PHE A 22 -5.30 -1.03 1.27
C PHE A 22 -5.06 -2.10 0.21
N VAL A 23 -3.89 -2.74 0.26
CA VAL A 23 -3.51 -3.83 -0.65
C VAL A 23 -3.07 -5.01 0.21
N ASP A 24 -3.86 -6.08 0.17
CA ASP A 24 -3.47 -7.35 0.79
C ASP A 24 -2.54 -8.15 -0.12
N GLU A 25 -1.77 -9.06 0.48
CA GLU A 25 -0.75 -9.87 -0.20
C GLU A 25 0.11 -9.07 -1.21
N VAL A 26 0.60 -7.89 -0.82
CA VAL A 26 1.30 -6.97 -1.74
C VAL A 26 2.53 -7.61 -2.42
N HIS A 27 3.08 -8.66 -1.83
CA HIS A 27 4.15 -9.49 -2.42
C HIS A 27 3.76 -10.18 -3.73
N ARG A 28 2.47 -10.31 -4.06
CA ARG A 28 1.99 -10.89 -5.33
C ARG A 28 2.21 -9.98 -6.52
N PHE A 29 2.43 -8.69 -6.29
CA PHE A 29 2.55 -7.71 -7.37
C PHE A 29 3.97 -7.70 -7.92
N ASN A 30 4.06 -7.78 -9.24
CA ASN A 30 5.35 -7.64 -9.91
C ASN A 30 5.87 -6.19 -9.81
N LYS A 31 7.15 -5.99 -10.12
CA LYS A 31 7.80 -4.68 -10.03
C LYS A 31 7.06 -3.57 -10.79
N SER A 32 6.58 -3.85 -12.00
CA SER A 32 5.86 -2.85 -12.81
C SER A 32 4.53 -2.44 -12.17
N GLN A 33 3.82 -3.37 -11.55
CA GLN A 33 2.60 -3.06 -10.80
C GLN A 33 2.92 -2.25 -9.54
N GLN A 34 4.00 -2.56 -8.83
CA GLN A 34 4.45 -1.79 -7.67
C GLN A 34 4.85 -0.36 -8.06
N ASP A 35 5.61 -0.20 -9.13
CA ASP A 35 6.05 1.11 -9.64
C ASP A 35 4.86 1.99 -10.04
N ALA A 36 3.74 1.40 -10.46
CA ALA A 36 2.51 2.13 -10.80
C ALA A 36 1.86 2.85 -9.61
N PHE A 37 2.14 2.46 -8.35
CA PHE A 37 1.63 3.19 -7.19
C PHE A 37 2.44 4.43 -6.85
N LEU A 38 3.73 4.47 -7.20
CA LEU A 38 4.67 5.48 -6.71
C LEU A 38 4.20 6.92 -6.95
N PRO A 39 3.74 7.31 -8.16
CA PRO A 39 3.32 8.69 -8.40
C PRO A 39 2.17 9.11 -7.47
N HIS A 40 1.28 8.18 -7.15
CA HIS A 40 0.08 8.42 -6.36
C HIS A 40 0.33 8.43 -4.85
N ILE A 41 1.40 7.76 -4.41
CA ILE A 41 1.91 7.84 -3.05
C ILE A 41 2.62 9.19 -2.86
N GLU A 42 3.41 9.60 -3.85
CA GLU A 42 4.21 10.83 -3.81
C GLU A 42 3.36 12.10 -3.86
N ASP A 43 2.35 12.14 -4.74
CA ASP A 43 1.44 13.28 -4.88
C ASP A 43 0.33 13.31 -3.81
N GLY A 44 0.25 12.27 -2.97
CA GLY A 44 -0.74 12.15 -1.90
C GLY A 44 -2.17 11.87 -2.38
N THR A 45 -2.35 11.35 -3.60
CA THR A 45 -3.64 10.84 -4.13
C THR A 45 -4.28 9.86 -3.15
N PHE A 46 -3.48 8.98 -2.55
CA PHE A 46 -3.92 8.12 -1.46
C PHE A 46 -2.79 7.85 -0.46
N ILE A 47 -3.20 7.46 0.75
CA ILE A 47 -2.32 6.86 1.75
C ILE A 47 -2.25 5.36 1.46
N PHE A 48 -1.05 4.83 1.26
CA PHE A 48 -0.84 3.42 0.93
C PHE A 48 -0.63 2.58 2.19
N ILE A 49 -1.36 1.47 2.30
CA ILE A 49 -1.12 0.41 3.28
C ILE A 49 -1.04 -0.93 2.55
N GLY A 50 0.14 -1.56 2.57
CA GLY A 50 0.34 -2.91 2.06
C GLY A 50 0.44 -3.92 3.21
N ALA A 51 -0.25 -5.05 3.08
CA ALA A 51 -0.13 -6.19 3.99
C ALA A 51 0.57 -7.36 3.29
N THR A 52 1.42 -8.08 4.02
CA THR A 52 2.14 -9.25 3.52
C THR A 52 2.57 -10.15 4.68
N THR A 53 2.56 -11.46 4.45
CA THR A 53 3.18 -12.47 5.33
C THR A 53 4.66 -12.70 5.01
N GLU A 54 5.09 -12.29 3.81
CA GLU A 54 6.48 -12.37 3.35
C GLU A 54 7.34 -11.24 3.92
N ASN A 55 8.65 -11.47 4.00
CA ASN A 55 9.59 -10.44 4.42
C ASN A 55 9.55 -9.21 3.45
N PRO A 56 9.21 -8.01 3.94
CA PRO A 56 9.02 -6.82 3.09
C PRO A 56 10.23 -6.46 2.23
N SER A 57 11.46 -6.70 2.70
CA SER A 57 12.68 -6.39 1.95
C SER A 57 12.88 -7.23 0.69
N PHE A 58 12.19 -8.37 0.58
CA PHE A 58 12.18 -9.22 -0.63
C PHE A 58 10.92 -9.03 -1.46
N ALA A 59 9.79 -8.78 -0.79
CA ALA A 59 8.47 -8.66 -1.42
C ALA A 59 8.23 -7.31 -2.11
N LEU A 60 8.84 -6.24 -1.59
CA LEU A 60 8.61 -4.87 -2.06
C LEU A 60 9.88 -4.29 -2.70
N ASN A 61 9.68 -3.46 -3.72
CA ASN A 61 10.76 -2.68 -4.29
C ASN A 61 11.25 -1.60 -3.30
N ASN A 62 12.50 -1.16 -3.47
CA ASN A 62 13.12 -0.16 -2.61
C ASN A 62 12.40 1.21 -2.65
N ALA A 63 11.70 1.52 -3.75
CA ALA A 63 11.02 2.80 -3.91
C ALA A 63 9.76 2.90 -3.03
N ILE A 64 8.99 1.83 -2.88
CA ILE A 64 7.88 1.76 -1.94
C ILE A 64 8.43 1.76 -0.51
N LEU A 65 9.46 0.95 -0.23
CA LEU A 65 10.06 0.88 1.11
C LEU A 65 10.62 2.23 1.58
N SER A 66 11.11 3.08 0.67
CA SER A 66 11.60 4.42 1.05
C SER A 66 10.49 5.43 1.34
N ARG A 67 9.22 5.10 1.05
CA ARG A 67 8.03 5.96 1.26
C ARG A 67 7.06 5.39 2.28
N ALA A 68 7.23 4.12 2.66
CA ALA A 68 6.39 3.42 3.60
C ALA A 68 7.11 3.18 4.93
N ARG A 69 6.34 3.14 6.02
CA ARG A 69 6.83 2.61 7.30
C ARG A 69 6.49 1.14 7.39
N VAL A 70 7.46 0.33 7.80
CA VAL A 70 7.29 -1.12 7.98
C VAL A 70 6.94 -1.41 9.43
N TYR A 71 5.83 -2.09 9.65
CA TYR A 71 5.40 -2.57 10.96
C TYR A 71 5.33 -4.09 10.93
N MET A 72 5.93 -4.76 11.92
CA MET A 72 5.85 -6.21 12.07
C MET A 72 4.71 -6.53 13.04
N LEU A 73 3.68 -7.21 12.54
CA LEU A 73 2.61 -7.76 13.36
C LEU A 73 3.03 -9.13 13.88
N LYS A 74 2.73 -9.42 15.15
CA LYS A 74 2.91 -10.73 15.75
C LYS A 74 1.58 -11.46 15.80
N ALA A 75 1.61 -12.78 15.67
CA ALA A 75 0.43 -13.59 15.94
C ALA A 75 -0.05 -13.34 17.38
N LEU A 76 -1.37 -13.38 17.56
CA LEU A 76 -2.00 -13.29 18.87
C LEU A 76 -1.59 -14.50 19.71
N THR A 77 -1.36 -14.27 20.99
CA THR A 77 -1.20 -15.32 22.00
C THR A 77 -2.56 -15.90 22.41
N ASP A 78 -2.57 -17.08 23.05
CA ASP A 78 -3.80 -17.70 23.56
C ASP A 78 -4.58 -16.80 24.53
N SER A 79 -3.90 -15.90 25.24
CA SER A 79 -4.53 -14.92 26.15
C SER A 79 -5.16 -13.72 25.44
N GLU A 80 -4.85 -13.50 24.17
CA GLU A 80 -5.35 -12.38 23.34
C GLU A 80 -6.44 -12.81 22.34
N LEU A 81 -6.72 -14.12 22.24
CA LEU A 81 -7.80 -14.71 21.44
C LEU A 81 -9.13 -14.70 22.20
#